data_AF-A0A2S6T729-F1
#
_entry.id   AF-A0A2S6T729-F1
#
_cell.length_a   1.000
_cell.length_b   1.000
_cell.length_c   1.000
_cell.angle_alpha   90.00
_cell.angle_beta   90.00
_cell.angle_gamma   90.00
#
_symmetry.space_group_name_H-M   'P 1'
#
loop_
_entity.id
_entity.type
_entity.pdbx_description
1 polymer ?
#
loop_
_entity_poly.entity_id
_entity_poly.type
_entity_poly.pdbx_seq_one_letter_code
_entity_poly.pdbx_strand_id
1 'polypeptide(L)'
;MPAAVDSAFELAFWFCDRALNDNEYLQPIKLHYLMFLAQAYYATAYQGKKLIPAIFVAEEVGPIEPSVFRAWSLGRPKFEGKNTIHEDAAAFADSVWRRFGHHSVEHL
;
A
#
# COMPACT_ATOMS: atom_id res chain seq x y z
N MET A 1 -12.60 -4.95 -15.05
CA MET A 1 -12.15 -3.57 -14.80
C MET A 1 -10.71 -3.64 -14.34
N PRO A 2 -9.78 -2.96 -15.02
CA PRO A 2 -8.39 -2.87 -14.56
C PRO A 2 -8.33 -2.14 -13.21
N ALA A 3 -7.33 -2.48 -12.40
CA ALA A 3 -7.02 -1.72 -11.19
C ALA A 3 -6.34 -0.39 -11.58
N ALA A 4 -6.30 0.58 -10.66
CA ALA A 4 -5.68 1.88 -10.92
C ALA A 4 -4.14 1.85 -10.92
N VAL A 5 -3.54 0.80 -10.36
CA VAL A 5 -2.11 0.49 -10.50
C VAL A 5 -1.93 -0.90 -11.11
N ASP A 6 -0.76 -1.17 -11.69
CA ASP A 6 -0.48 -2.41 -12.42
C ASP A 6 -0.08 -3.55 -11.48
N SER A 7 0.48 -3.24 -10.31
CA SER A 7 0.81 -4.24 -9.29
C SER A 7 0.71 -3.73 -7.85
N ALA A 8 0.55 -4.68 -6.91
CA ALA A 8 0.63 -4.37 -5.48
C ALA A 8 1.99 -3.76 -5.09
N PHE A 9 3.06 -4.12 -5.82
CA PHE A 9 4.40 -3.61 -5.59
C PHE A 9 4.52 -2.11 -5.86
N GLU A 10 3.84 -1.59 -6.88
CA GLU A 10 3.92 -0.16 -7.18
C GLU A 10 3.35 0.68 -6.03
N LEU A 11 2.19 0.28 -5.48
CA LEU A 11 1.63 0.96 -4.31
C LEU A 11 2.51 0.75 -3.07
N ALA A 12 3.08 -0.45 -2.90
CA ALA A 12 3.95 -0.75 -1.77
C ALA A 12 5.21 0.12 -1.78
N PHE A 13 5.89 0.21 -2.93
CA PHE A 13 7.04 1.09 -3.11
C PHE A 13 6.66 2.55 -2.91
N TRP A 14 5.51 2.98 -3.42
CA TRP A 14 5.03 4.35 -3.21
C TRP A 14 4.90 4.68 -1.72
N PHE A 15 4.30 3.81 -0.91
CA PHE A 15 4.21 4.02 0.54
C PHE A 15 5.56 4.01 1.24
N CYS A 16 6.46 3.09 0.87
CA CYS A 16 7.81 3.07 1.42
C CYS A 16 8.58 4.36 1.08
N ASP A 17 8.50 4.83 -0.17
CA ASP A 17 9.18 6.05 -0.60
C ASP A 17 8.56 7.30 0.04
N ARG A 18 7.23 7.34 0.20
CA ARG A 18 6.54 8.41 0.92
C ARG A 18 6.98 8.49 2.39
N ALA A 19 7.08 7.35 3.07
CA ALA A 19 7.56 7.28 4.45
C ALA A 19 9.02 7.74 4.57
N LEU A 20 9.90 7.29 3.67
CA LEU A 20 11.30 7.72 3.62
C LEU A 20 11.43 9.24 3.42
N ASN A 21 10.58 9.83 2.58
CA ASN A 21 10.55 11.27 2.36
C ASN A 21 10.11 12.06 3.61
N ASP A 22 9.30 11.44 4.49
CA ASP A 22 8.93 12.00 5.80
C ASP A 22 9.95 11.65 6.91
N ASN A 23 11.11 11.05 6.56
CA ASN A 23 12.12 10.52 7.48
C ASN A 23 11.58 9.45 8.45
N GLU A 24 10.53 8.73 8.04
CA GLU A 24 9.94 7.64 8.80
C GLU A 24 10.33 6.28 8.20
N TYR A 25 10.59 5.30 9.08
CA TYR A 25 10.71 3.92 8.67
C TYR A 25 9.34 3.23 8.72
N LEU A 26 8.89 2.71 7.57
CA LEU A 26 7.63 1.98 7.48
C LEU A 26 7.81 0.52 7.85
N GLN A 27 7.20 0.12 8.98
CA GLN A 27 7.20 -1.28 9.41
C GLN A 27 6.45 -2.18 8.40
N PRO A 28 6.92 -3.41 8.14
CA PRO A 28 6.30 -4.30 7.16
C PRO A 28 4.81 -4.56 7.40
N ILE A 29 4.39 -4.73 8.66
CA ILE A 29 2.97 -4.94 8.98
C ILE A 29 2.12 -3.70 8.68
N LYS A 30 2.64 -2.52 9.02
CA LYS A 30 1.98 -1.23 8.77
C LYS A 30 1.77 -0.99 7.28
N LEU A 31 2.73 -1.39 6.45
CA LEU A 31 2.61 -1.32 4.99
C LEU A 31 1.37 -2.08 4.50
N HIS A 32 1.15 -3.31 4.99
CA HIS A 32 -0.02 -4.10 4.59
C HIS A 32 -1.33 -3.45 5.02
N TYR A 33 -1.39 -2.88 6.23
CA TYR A 33 -2.58 -2.17 6.69
C TYR A 33 -2.86 -0.92 5.84
N LEU A 34 -1.84 -0.13 5.53
CA LEU A 34 -1.98 1.04 4.67
C LEU A 34 -2.47 0.65 3.26
N MET A 35 -1.93 -0.43 2.68
CA MET A 35 -2.38 -0.94 1.39
C MET A 35 -3.84 -1.43 1.44
N PHE A 36 -4.24 -2.12 2.51
CA PHE A 36 -5.61 -2.60 2.71
C PHE A 36 -6.58 -1.42 2.86
N LEU A 37 -6.25 -0.46 3.72
CA LEU A 37 -7.03 0.78 3.91
C LEU A 37 -7.14 1.55 2.60
N ALA A 38 -6.03 1.71 1.86
CA ALA A 38 -6.06 2.39 0.57
C ALA A 38 -7.03 1.71 -0.41
N GLN A 39 -7.00 0.38 -0.51
CA GLN A 39 -7.93 -0.37 -1.34
C GLN A 39 -9.39 -0.23 -0.87
N ALA A 40 -9.65 -0.30 0.43
CA ALA A 40 -11.01 -0.19 0.99
C ALA A 40 -11.61 1.22 0.78
N TYR A 41 -10.84 2.27 1.07
CA TYR A 41 -11.25 3.65 0.86
C TYR A 41 -11.42 3.96 -0.63
N TYR A 42 -10.55 3.43 -1.49
CA TYR A 42 -10.68 3.61 -2.95
C TYR A 42 -11.94 2.97 -3.48
N ALA A 43 -12.24 1.73 -3.08
CA ALA A 43 -13.47 1.06 -3.45
C ALA A 43 -14.71 1.85 -3.00
N THR A 44 -14.66 2.47 -1.81
CA THR A 44 -15.76 3.31 -1.31
C THR A 44 -15.92 4.59 -2.13
N ALA A 45 -14.82 5.28 -2.44
CA ALA A 45 -14.84 6.54 -3.17
C ALA A 45 -15.16 6.37 -4.67
N TYR A 46 -14.78 5.24 -5.27
CA TYR A 46 -14.85 4.99 -6.71
C TYR A 46 -15.77 3.82 -7.09
N GLN A 47 -16.90 3.66 -6.40
CA GLN A 47 -17.99 2.73 -6.78
C GLN A 47 -17.53 1.26 -6.92
N GLY A 48 -16.73 0.78 -5.97
CA GLY A 48 -16.24 -0.60 -5.93
C GLY A 48 -15.06 -0.89 -6.87
N LYS A 49 -14.48 0.13 -7.53
CA LYS A 49 -13.27 -0.04 -8.33
C LYS A 49 -12.07 -0.48 -7.49
N LYS A 50 -11.12 -1.12 -8.14
CA LYS A 50 -9.88 -1.59 -7.51
C LYS A 50 -8.78 -0.53 -7.65
N LEU A 51 -8.13 -0.19 -6.53
CA LEU A 51 -6.88 0.56 -6.54
C LEU A 51 -5.75 -0.37 -6.97
N ILE A 52 -5.64 -1.51 -6.30
CA ILE A 52 -4.59 -2.51 -6.51
C ILE A 52 -5.16 -3.83 -7.04
N PRO A 53 -4.46 -4.52 -7.95
CA PRO A 53 -4.84 -5.83 -8.43
C PRO A 53 -4.36 -6.92 -7.46
N ALA A 54 -4.77 -6.83 -6.18
CA ALA A 54 -4.27 -7.67 -5.10
C ALA A 54 -5.38 -8.40 -4.33
N ILE A 55 -4.99 -9.41 -3.57
CA ILE A 55 -5.82 -10.13 -2.60
C ILE A 55 -5.20 -9.94 -1.22
N PHE A 56 -6.02 -9.61 -0.23
CA PHE A 56 -5.60 -9.59 1.17
C PHE A 56 -6.17 -10.81 1.88
N VAL A 57 -5.30 -11.50 2.61
CA VAL A 57 -5.66 -12.63 3.46
C VAL A 57 -5.76 -12.11 4.90
N ALA A 58 -6.85 -12.46 5.58
CA ALA A 58 -7.02 -12.15 6.99
C ALA A 58 -6.19 -13.13 7.82
N GLU A 59 -5.06 -12.65 8.35
CA GLU A 59 -4.18 -13.39 9.25
C GLU A 59 -4.43 -12.97 10.71
N GLU A 60 -3.78 -13.63 11.67
CA GLU A 60 -3.85 -13.27 13.10
C GLU A 60 -3.45 -11.81 13.35
N VAL A 61 -2.45 -11.35 12.60
CA VAL A 61 -1.97 -9.97 12.63
C VAL A 61 -2.75 -9.05 11.70
N GLY A 62 -3.91 -9.43 11.17
CA GLY A 62 -4.72 -8.60 10.28
C GLY A 62 -4.48 -8.86 8.78
N PRO A 63 -4.89 -7.94 7.89
CA PRO A 63 -4.88 -8.17 6.45
C PRO A 63 -3.45 -8.14 5.89
N ILE A 64 -3.04 -9.22 5.21
CA ILE A 64 -1.73 -9.36 4.57
C ILE A 64 -1.91 -9.57 3.06
N GLU A 65 -1.12 -8.84 2.27
CA GLU A 65 -0.96 -9.14 0.84
C GLU A 65 0.21 -10.13 0.70
N PRO A 66 -0.03 -11.39 0.29
CA PRO A 66 0.99 -12.43 0.39
C PRO A 66 2.25 -12.17 -0.45
N SER A 67 2.11 -11.53 -1.61
CA SER A 67 3.20 -11.34 -2.57
C SER A 67 4.22 -10.32 -2.06
N VAL A 68 3.74 -9.17 -1.59
CA VAL A 68 4.51 -8.11 -0.94
C VAL A 68 5.11 -8.63 0.34
N PHE A 69 4.37 -9.40 1.15
CA PHE A 69 4.91 -9.98 2.39
C PHE A 69 6.11 -10.90 2.10
N ARG A 70 5.97 -11.80 1.13
CA ARG A 70 7.06 -12.70 0.71
C ARG A 70 8.24 -11.93 0.14
N ALA A 71 8.00 -10.93 -0.70
CA ALA A 71 9.05 -10.15 -1.33
C ALA A 71 9.82 -9.25 -0.34
N TRP A 72 9.17 -8.76 0.71
CA TRP A 72 9.81 -7.95 1.76
C TRP A 72 10.47 -8.76 2.88
N SER A 73 10.38 -10.10 2.84
CA SER A 73 10.91 -10.97 3.89
C SER A 73 12.42 -10.83 4.15
N LEU A 74 13.18 -10.38 3.14
CA LEU A 74 14.62 -10.12 3.20
C LEU A 74 14.96 -8.61 3.15
N GLY A 75 13.97 -7.75 3.40
CA GLY A 75 14.05 -6.30 3.22
C GLY A 75 13.46 -5.84 1.88
N ARG A 76 13.61 -4.55 1.57
CA ARG A 76 13.05 -3.94 0.34
C ARG A 76 13.60 -4.68 -0.90
N PRO A 77 12.76 -5.31 -1.73
CA PRO A 77 13.21 -6.07 -2.88
C PRO A 77 13.73 -5.15 -3.98
N LYS A 78 14.63 -5.68 -4.80
CA LYS A 78 15.02 -5.06 -6.07
C LYS A 78 13.98 -5.45 -7.12
N PHE A 79 13.26 -4.46 -7.64
CA PHE A 79 12.24 -4.67 -8.65
C PHE A 79 12.60 -3.87 -9.90
N GLU A 80 12.49 -4.50 -11.07
CA GLU A 80 12.64 -3.82 -12.36
C GLU A 80 11.30 -3.22 -12.74
N GLY A 81 11.19 -1.89 -12.69
CA GLY A 81 9.96 -1.17 -13.00
C GLY A 81 10.09 0.32 -12.69
N LYS A 82 9.17 1.12 -13.23
CA LYS A 82 9.02 2.50 -12.76
C LYS A 82 8.29 2.45 -11.42
N ASN A 83 8.92 2.94 -10.35
CA ASN A 83 8.25 3.12 -9.04
C ASN A 83 7.26 4.31 -9.07
N THR A 84 6.62 4.55 -10.20
CA THR A 84 5.73 5.69 -10.42
C THR A 84 4.36 5.15 -10.77
N ILE A 85 3.43 5.28 -9.83
CA ILE A 85 2.01 5.07 -10.09
C ILE A 85 1.42 6.29 -10.81
N HIS A 86 0.28 6.09 -11.47
CA HIS A 86 -0.46 7.19 -12.11
C HIS A 86 -0.79 8.29 -11.10
N GLU A 87 -0.81 9.55 -11.54
CA GLU A 87 -0.95 10.72 -10.66
C GLU A 87 -2.22 10.66 -9.79
N ASP A 88 -3.35 10.24 -10.36
CA ASP A 88 -4.60 10.06 -9.61
C ASP A 88 -4.48 9.01 -8.49
N ALA A 89 -3.77 7.91 -8.75
CA ALA A 89 -3.53 6.86 -7.75
C ALA A 89 -2.56 7.35 -6.67
N ALA A 90 -1.53 8.12 -7.05
CA ALA A 90 -0.61 8.76 -6.10
C ALA A 90 -1.32 9.78 -5.20
N ALA A 91 -2.14 10.66 -5.76
CA ALA A 91 -2.91 11.63 -5.01
C ALA A 91 -3.85 10.95 -4.01
N PHE A 92 -4.48 9.84 -4.42
CA PHE A 92 -5.31 9.05 -3.53
C PHE A 92 -4.49 8.37 -2.42
N ALA A 93 -3.38 7.71 -2.76
CA ALA A 93 -2.49 7.08 -1.79
C ALA A 93 -1.93 8.10 -0.78
N ASP A 94 -1.63 9.33 -1.21
CA ASP A 94 -1.18 10.42 -0.34
C ASP A 94 -2.28 10.89 0.61
N SER A 95 -3.54 10.89 0.18
CA SER A 95 -4.66 11.18 1.09
C SER A 95 -4.78 10.14 2.20
N VAL A 96 -4.53 8.87 1.90
CA VAL A 96 -4.51 7.76 2.87
C VAL A 96 -3.30 7.89 3.78
N TRP A 97 -2.12 8.21 3.23
CA TRP A 97 -0.90 8.45 4.00
C TRP A 97 -1.07 9.60 5.00
N ARG A 98 -1.58 10.75 4.58
CA ARG A 98 -1.80 11.89 5.49
C ARG A 98 -2.75 11.55 6.65
N ARG A 99 -3.69 10.63 6.42
CA ARG A 99 -4.66 10.20 7.42
C ARG A 99 -4.14 9.12 8.36
N PHE A 100 -3.37 8.16 7.86
CA PHE A 100 -3.01 6.93 8.58
C PHE A 100 -1.50 6.72 8.75
N GLY A 101 -0.70 7.38 7.93
CA GLY A 101 0.74 7.22 7.82
C GLY A 101 1.49 7.53 9.11
N HIS A 102 1.03 8.50 9.91
CA HIS A 102 1.67 8.86 11.18
C HIS A 102 1.12 8.11 12.41
N HIS A 103 0.09 7.28 12.24
CA HIS A 103 -0.47 6.50 13.35
C HIS A 103 0.37 5.24 13.64
N SER A 104 0.32 4.75 14.88
CA SER A 104 0.96 3.48 15.24
C SER A 104 0.19 2.30 14.64
N VAL A 105 0.83 1.13 14.58
CA VAL A 105 0.20 -0.09 14.04
C VAL A 105 -1.03 -0.47 14.86
N GLU A 106 -0.98 -0.30 16.17
CA GLU A 106 -2.05 -0.65 17.11
C GLU A 106 -3.29 0.26 16.98
N HIS A 107 -3.13 1.42 16.34
CA HIS A 107 -4.21 2.36 16.07
C HIS A 107 -4.94 2.07 14.75
N LEU A 108 -4.29 1.34 13.84
CA LEU A 108 -4.80 0.98 12.51
C LEU A 108 -5.56 -0.35 12.57
#